data_AF-A0AAV6LDE9-F1
#
_entry.id   AF-A0AAV6LDE9-F1
#
_cell.length_a   1.000
_cell.length_b   1.000
_cell.length_c   1.000
_cell.angle_alpha   90.00
_cell.angle_beta   90.00
_cell.angle_gamma   90.00
#
_symmetry.space_group_name_H-M   'P 1'
#
loop_
_entity.id
_entity.type
_entity.pdbx_description
1 polymer ?
#
loop_
_entity_poly.entity_id
_entity_poly.type
_entity_poly.pdbx_seq_one_letter_code
_entity_poly.pdbx_strand_id
1 'polypeptide(L)' 'MKFESKEGAFQFYNEYGRIRGFSIRRDYHTKSKNGLMINRRFVCRKEGEKEKDKRRRIVLQPRRETRT' A
#
# COMPACT_ATOMS: atom_id res chain seq x y z
N MET A 1 -8.99 -14.39 -10.94
CA MET A 1 -8.37 -13.68 -12.08
C MET A 1 -6.93 -14.15 -12.23
N LYS A 2 -6.43 -14.28 -13.47
CA LYS A 2 -5.02 -14.64 -13.76
C LYS A 2 -4.41 -13.51 -14.57
N PHE A 3 -3.14 -13.19 -14.31
CA PHE A 3 -2.41 -12.14 -15.01
C PHE A 3 -1.10 -12.70 -15.54
N GLU A 4 -0.68 -12.26 -16.72
CA GLU A 4 0.58 -12.66 -17.35
C GLU A 4 1.80 -12.02 -16.68
N SER A 5 1.60 -10.87 -16.03
CA SER A 5 2.65 -10.13 -15.34
C SER A 5 2.17 -9.48 -14.04
N LYS A 6 3.12 -9.14 -13.18
CA LYS A 6 2.85 -8.41 -11.92
C LYS A 6 2.37 -6.99 -12.21
N GLU A 7 2.89 -6.42 -13.29
CA GLU A 7 2.55 -5.11 -13.81
C GLU A 7 1.09 -5.10 -14.30
N GLY A 8 0.66 -6.14 -15.02
CA GLY A 8 -0.74 -6.31 -15.44
C GLY A 8 -1.68 -6.44 -14.25
N ALA A 9 -1.32 -7.24 -13.24
CA ALA A 9 -2.09 -7.32 -12.00
C ALA A 9 -2.20 -5.96 -11.29
N PHE A 10 -1.10 -5.20 -11.24
CA PHE A 10 -1.08 -3.88 -10.63
C PHE A 10 -1.98 -2.88 -11.37
N GLN A 11 -1.89 -2.81 -12.69
CA GLN A 11 -2.73 -1.94 -13.50
C GLN A 11 -4.22 -2.27 -13.32
N PHE A 12 -4.57 -3.56 -13.33
CA PHE A 12 -5.94 -4.01 -13.13
C PHE A 12 -6.51 -3.54 -11.78
N TYR A 13 -5.82 -3.81 -10.67
CA TYR A 13 -6.31 -3.40 -9.35
C TYR A 13 -6.26 -1.88 -9.15
N ASN A 14 -5.34 -1.17 -9.80
CA ASN A 14 -5.30 0.27 -9.75
C ASN A 14 -6.46 0.91 -10.52
N GLU A 15 -6.84 0.35 -11.67
CA GLU A 15 -8.01 0.79 -12.43
C GLU A 15 -9.30 0.49 -11.66
N TYR A 16 -9.40 -0.70 -11.06
CA TYR A 16 -10.50 -1.02 -10.14
C TYR A 16 -10.59 0.00 -8.99
N GLY A 17 -9.45 0.30 -8.35
CA GLY A 17 -9.37 1.33 -7.33
C GLY A 17 -9.87 2.68 -7.86
N ARG A 18 -9.42 3.09 -9.04
CA ARG A 18 -9.78 4.37 -9.67
C ARG A 18 -11.29 4.50 -9.83
N ILE A 19 -11.94 3.45 -10.34
CA ILE A 19 -13.41 3.38 -10.48
C ILE A 19 -14.11 3.46 -9.12
N ARG A 20 -13.51 2.86 -8.09
CA ARG A 20 -14.02 2.89 -6.71
C ARG A 20 -13.59 4.12 -5.90
N GLY A 21 -12.86 5.08 -6.50
CA GLY A 21 -12.45 6.33 -5.85
C GLY A 21 -11.20 6.24 -4.97
N PHE A 22 -10.34 5.24 -5.16
CA PHE A 22 -9.04 5.15 -4.50
C PHE A 22 -7.94 4.73 -5.48
N SER A 23 -6.70 4.67 -5.01
CA SER A 23 -5.60 4.08 -5.80
C SER A 23 -4.83 3.13 -4.91
N ILE A 24 -4.07 2.22 -5.52
CA ILE A 24 -3.25 1.27 -4.76
C ILE A 24 -1.77 1.66 -4.80
N ARG A 25 -1.02 1.24 -3.78
CA ARG A 25 0.45 1.22 -3.80
C ARG A 25 0.95 -0.21 -3.60
N ARG A 26 2.20 -0.43 -4.00
CA ARG A 26 2.85 -1.71 -3.78
C ARG A 26 3.49 -1.70 -2.38
N ASP A 27 3.17 -2.68 -1.56
CA ASP A 27 3.66 -2.77 -0.19
C ASP A 27 4.82 -3.77 -0.09
N TYR A 28 4.73 -4.82 0.73
CA TYR A 28 5.76 -5.86 0.76
C TYR A 28 5.56 -6.95 -0.29
N HIS A 29 6.63 -7.71 -0.53
CA HIS A 29 6.61 -8.96 -1.30
C HIS A 29 7.29 -10.06 -0.49
N THR A 30 6.82 -11.29 -0.65
CA THR A 30 7.53 -12.48 -0.14
C THR A 30 8.36 -13.10 -1.26
N LYS A 31 9.59 -13.51 -0.95
CA LYS A 31 10.47 -14.26 -1.84
C LYS A 31 10.64 -15.69 -1.33
N SER A 32 10.90 -16.63 -2.24
CA SER A 32 11.33 -17.98 -1.92
C SER A 32 12.77 -17.98 -1.42
N LYS A 33 13.24 -19.12 -0.92
CA LYS A 33 14.64 -19.33 -0.55
C LYS A 33 15.61 -19.03 -1.71
N ASN A 34 15.16 -19.23 -2.95
CA ASN A 34 15.94 -18.99 -4.16
C ASN A 34 15.79 -17.55 -4.69
N GLY A 35 15.18 -16.64 -3.92
CA GLY A 35 15.01 -15.23 -4.28
C GLY A 35 13.85 -14.92 -5.23
N LEU A 36 13.12 -15.95 -5.71
CA LEU A 36 11.97 -15.78 -6.60
C LEU A 36 10.79 -15.19 -5.82
N MET A 37 10.18 -14.11 -6.34
CA MET A 37 9.01 -13.50 -5.70
C MET A 37 7.80 -14.44 -5.78
N ILE A 38 7.29 -14.87 -4.64
CA ILE A 38 6.13 -15.77 -4.50
C ILE A 38 4.83 -14.97 -4.54
N ASN A 39 4.79 -13.85 -3.82
CA ASN A 39 3.60 -13.00 -3.75
C ASN A 39 3.97 -11.51 -3.72
N ARG A 40 2.98 -10.67 -3.99
CA ARG A 40 3.07 -9.22 -3.81
C ARG A 40 1.81 -8.74 -3.10
N ARG A 41 1.97 -7.94 -2.04
CA ARG A 41 0.86 -7.24 -1.40
C ARG A 41 0.66 -5.87 -2.05
N PHE A 42 -0.59 -5.59 -2.39
CA PHE A 42 -1.06 -4.26 -2.77
C PHE A 42 -1.95 -3.73 -1.65
N VAL A 43 -1.82 -2.44 -1.37
CA VAL A 43 -2.52 -1.74 -0.29
C VAL A 43 -3.13 -0.47 -0.83
N CYS A 44 -4.14 0.08 -0.16
CA CYS A 44 -4.65 1.40 -0.53
C CYS A 44 -3.51 2.43 -0.41
N ARG A 45 -3.49 3.46 -1.26
CA ARG A 45 -2.47 4.52 -1.23
C ARG A 45 -2.38 5.19 0.15
N LYS A 46 -3.52 5.34 0.83
CA LYS A 46 -3.62 5.90 2.19
C LYS A 46 -3.48 4.84 3.30
N GLU A 47 -3.19 3.58 2.98
CA GLU A 47 -3.04 2.54 4.00
C GLU A 47 -1.88 2.88 4.93
N GLY A 48 -2.19 2.96 6.24
CA GLY A 48 -1.25 3.36 7.28
C GLY A 48 -1.18 4.86 7.52
N GLU A 49 -1.81 5.71 6.68
CA GLU A 49 -1.96 7.15 6.94
C GLU A 49 -3.00 7.36 8.04
N LYS A 50 -2.58 8.03 9.11
CA LYS A 50 -3.47 8.48 10.17
C LYS A 50 -3.92 9.90 9.90
N GLU A 51 -5.10 10.24 10.40
CA GLU A 51 -5.47 11.63 10.53
C GLU A 51 -4.44 12.38 11.38
N LYS A 52 -4.23 13.65 11.04
CA LYS A 52 -3.32 14.53 11.78
C LYS A 52 -3.73 14.54 13.25
N ASP A 53 -2.80 14.20 14.14
CA ASP A 53 -3.06 14.26 15.57
C ASP A 53 -3.44 15.70 15.96
N LYS A 54 -4.65 15.88 16.48
CA LYS A 54 -5.19 17.18 16.89
C LYS A 54 -4.35 17.81 18.02
N ARG A 55 -3.62 16.97 18.77
CA ARG A 55 -2.69 17.40 19.84
C ARG A 55 -1.30 17.77 19.32
N ARG A 56 -1.04 17.75 18.01
CA ARG A 56 0.25 18.15 17.42
C ARG A 56 0.78 19.49 17.91
N ARG A 57 -0.11 20.42 18.29
CA ARG A 57 0.26 21.75 18.81
C ARG A 57 0.74 21.72 20.27
N ILE A 58 0.44 20.65 21.01
CA ILE A 58 0.66 20.51 22.45
C ILE A 58 1.79 19.51 22.74
N VAL A 59 1.95 18.49 21.90
CA VAL A 59 2.90 17.40 22.13
C VAL A 59 4.25 17.71 21.50
N LEU A 60 5.33 17.70 22.30
CA LEU A 60 6.70 17.96 21.83
C LEU A 60 7.17 16.94 20.77
N GLN A 61 6.73 15.68 20.89
CA GLN A 61 7.03 14.61 19.94
C GLN A 61 5.76 13.88 19.49
N PRO A 62 5.17 14.30 18.35
CA PRO A 62 4.01 13.62 17.79
C PRO A 62 4.39 12.24 17.23
N ARG A 63 3.46 11.29 17.32
CA ARG A 63 3.62 9.95 16.74
C ARG A 63 3.72 10.05 15.21
N ARG A 64 4.50 9.15 14.59
CA ARG A 64 4.58 9.07 13.11
C ARG A 64 3.19 8.93 12.49
N GLU A 65 2.95 9.71 11.43
CA GLU A 65 1.67 9.73 10.69
C GLU A 65 1.44 8.44 9.91
N THR A 66 2.52 7.79 9.48
CA THR A 66 2.51 6.54 8.74
C THR A 66 2.90 5.38 9.64
N ARG A 67 2.14 4.28 9.56
CA ARG A 67 2.55 2.94 9.98
C ARG A 67 2.99 2.17 8.73
N THR A 68 4.30 2.11 8.49
CA THR A 68 4.94 1.10 7.63
C THR A 68 5.14 -0.18 8.41
#